data_AF-A0A7J8T6U8-F1
#
_entry.id   AF-A0A7J8T6U8-F1
#
_cell.length_a   1.000
_cell.length_b   1.000
_cell.length_c   1.000
_cell.angle_alpha   90.00
_cell.angle_beta   90.00
_cell.angle_gamma   90.00
#
_symmetry.space_group_name_H-M   'P 1'
#
loop_
_entity.id
_entity.type
_entity.pdbx_description
1 polymer ?
#
loop_
_entity_poly.entity_id
_entity_poly.type
_entity_poly.pdbx_seq_one_letter_code
_entity_poly.pdbx_strand_id
1 'polypeptide(L)'
;MKRGGQEIYVGPLGHHSRHLIKYFEGIQGVSKIKDGYNPATWMLEVTSTAQELSLGVDFAEIYKKSDLYRRNKALIEDLSKPAPGAKELYFATQYSQSFLTQCTACLWKQHWSYWRNPPYTAVRFLFTTVIALMFGTVFWDLGSKTKTIQDLSNAMGSMYAAVLFLGIQNASSVQPVVAVERTVFYRERAAGMYSAMPYAIAQVLIEIPYIFVQASVYGLIVYAMIGFEWTVAKFFWYLFFMFFTLLYFTFYGMMAVAVTPNHYIAAIVSAAFYGVWNLFSGFIIPRPIYTHKF
;
A
#
# COMPACT_ATOMS: atom_id res chain seq x y z
N MET A 1 -5.49 -29.48 15.60
CA MET A 1 -4.02 -29.50 15.72
C MET A 1 -3.65 -29.06 17.12
N LYS A 2 -2.61 -29.64 17.70
CA LYS A 2 -2.02 -29.22 18.98
C LYS A 2 -1.13 -27.99 18.78
N ARG A 3 -0.88 -27.26 19.87
CA ARG A 3 0.09 -26.15 19.89
C ARG A 3 1.44 -26.66 19.37
N GLY A 4 2.03 -25.97 18.40
CA GLY A 4 3.22 -26.45 17.67
C GLY A 4 2.93 -27.06 16.29
N GLY A 5 1.67 -27.05 15.83
CA GLY A 5 1.31 -27.46 14.47
C GLY A 5 1.20 -28.97 14.27
N GLN A 6 1.20 -29.75 15.35
CA GLN A 6 1.10 -31.21 15.27
C GLN A 6 -0.35 -31.66 15.10
N GLU A 7 -0.54 -32.68 14.27
CA GLU A 7 -1.82 -33.33 14.03
C GLU A 7 -2.18 -34.28 15.17
N ILE A 8 -3.41 -34.18 15.66
CA ILE A 8 -3.96 -35.06 16.72
C ILE A 8 -5.14 -35.92 16.23
N TYR A 9 -5.70 -35.54 15.07
CA TYR A 9 -6.75 -36.22 14.36
C TYR A 9 -6.84 -35.64 12.95
N VAL A 10 -6.83 -36.50 11.93
CA VAL A 10 -7.17 -36.14 10.55
C VAL A 10 -8.04 -37.27 10.00
N GLY A 11 -9.30 -36.97 9.72
CA GLY A 11 -10.24 -37.99 9.27
C GLY A 11 -11.64 -37.42 9.08
N PRO A 12 -12.55 -38.21 8.48
CA PRO A 12 -13.93 -37.80 8.29
C PRO A 12 -14.66 -37.74 9.63
N LEU A 13 -15.35 -36.64 9.90
CA LEU A 13 -16.14 -36.46 11.13
C LEU A 13 -17.23 -37.54 11.28
N GLY A 14 -17.83 -37.96 10.17
CA GLY A 14 -19.00 -38.84 10.15
C GLY A 14 -20.29 -38.12 10.52
N HIS A 15 -21.43 -38.80 10.35
CA HIS A 15 -22.74 -38.26 10.73
C HIS A 15 -22.76 -37.93 12.23
N HIS A 16 -23.17 -36.71 12.59
CA HIS A 16 -23.11 -36.18 13.96
C HIS A 16 -21.73 -36.30 14.63
N SER A 17 -20.65 -36.15 13.86
CA SER A 17 -19.26 -36.24 14.35
C SER A 17 -18.90 -37.57 15.03
N ARG A 18 -19.67 -38.64 14.77
CA ARG A 18 -19.53 -39.93 15.46
C ARG A 18 -18.13 -40.55 15.36
N HIS A 19 -17.40 -40.34 14.26
CA HIS A 19 -16.06 -40.92 14.08
C HIS A 19 -15.01 -40.14 14.89
N LEU A 20 -15.14 -38.81 14.95
CA LEU A 20 -14.32 -37.95 15.79
C LEU A 20 -14.51 -38.32 17.27
N ILE A 21 -15.77 -38.40 17.71
CA ILE A 21 -16.15 -38.75 19.09
C ILE A 21 -15.58 -40.13 19.43
N LYS A 22 -15.87 -41.15 18.61
CA LYS A 22 -15.38 -42.51 18.84
C LYS A 22 -13.85 -42.60 18.90
N TYR A 23 -13.14 -41.80 18.12
CA TYR A 23 -11.68 -41.77 18.14
C TYR A 23 -11.15 -41.26 19.48
N PHE A 24 -11.62 -40.10 19.95
CA PHE A 24 -11.13 -39.50 21.19
C PHE A 24 -11.65 -40.24 22.43
N GLU A 25 -12.89 -40.72 22.43
CA GLU A 25 -13.41 -41.58 23.51
C GLU A 25 -12.70 -42.94 23.60
N GLY A 26 -12.05 -43.37 22.52
CA GLY A 26 -11.21 -44.57 22.50
C GLY A 26 -9.88 -44.39 23.25
N ILE A 27 -9.51 -43.17 23.62
CA ILE A 27 -8.28 -42.86 24.35
C ILE A 27 -8.58 -42.94 25.85
N GLN A 28 -7.79 -43.72 26.57
CA GLN A 28 -7.98 -43.94 28.00
C GLN A 28 -7.91 -42.62 28.79
N GLY A 29 -8.95 -42.37 29.59
CA GLY A 29 -9.05 -41.19 30.46
C GLY A 29 -9.71 -39.95 29.82
N VAL A 30 -9.99 -39.97 28.51
CA VAL A 30 -10.80 -38.92 27.88
C VAL A 30 -12.26 -39.03 28.37
N SER A 31 -12.84 -37.90 28.78
CA SER A 31 -14.24 -37.84 29.22
C SER A 31 -15.18 -37.99 28.02
N LYS A 32 -16.23 -38.81 28.19
CA LYS A 32 -17.26 -38.99 27.16
C LYS A 32 -18.04 -37.71 26.92
N ILE A 33 -18.49 -37.53 25.68
CA ILE A 33 -19.32 -36.37 25.34
C ILE A 33 -20.70 -36.50 25.99
N LYS A 34 -21.26 -35.37 26.44
CA LYS A 34 -22.61 -35.30 27.00
C LYS A 34 -23.64 -35.17 25.88
N ASP A 35 -24.83 -35.73 26.09
CA ASP A 35 -25.93 -35.59 25.14
C ASP A 35 -26.29 -34.11 24.93
N GLY A 36 -26.58 -33.74 23.67
CA GLY A 36 -26.80 -32.35 23.26
C GLY A 36 -25.57 -31.42 23.27
N TYR A 37 -24.38 -31.90 23.66
CA TYR A 37 -23.18 -31.07 23.69
C TYR A 37 -22.50 -30.96 22.32
N ASN A 38 -21.93 -29.79 22.01
CA ASN A 38 -21.28 -29.55 20.73
C ASN A 38 -19.97 -30.36 20.62
N PRO A 39 -19.84 -31.29 19.64
CA PRO A 39 -18.64 -32.12 19.49
C PRO A 39 -17.35 -31.34 19.21
N ALA A 40 -17.44 -30.19 18.54
CA ALA A 40 -16.27 -29.35 18.27
C ALA A 40 -15.73 -28.72 19.57
N THR A 41 -16.63 -28.22 20.42
CA THR A 41 -16.27 -27.66 21.72
C THR A 41 -15.68 -28.73 22.64
N TRP A 42 -16.35 -29.88 22.75
CA TRP A 42 -15.86 -31.00 23.55
C TRP A 42 -14.49 -31.48 23.10
N MET A 43 -14.25 -31.61 21.79
CA MET A 43 -12.95 -32.01 21.26
C MET A 43 -11.83 -31.05 21.69
N LEU A 44 -12.08 -29.73 21.67
CA LEU A 44 -11.09 -28.74 22.11
C LEU A 44 -10.81 -28.81 23.62
N GLU A 45 -11.81 -29.12 24.43
CA GLU A 45 -11.67 -29.26 25.88
C GLU A 45 -10.85 -30.50 26.26
N VAL A 46 -11.20 -31.66 25.67
CA VAL A 46 -10.53 -32.93 25.99
C VAL A 46 -9.13 -33.05 25.39
N THR A 47 -8.81 -32.24 24.38
CA THR A 47 -7.47 -32.16 23.78
C THR A 47 -6.67 -30.94 24.22
N SER A 48 -7.14 -30.23 25.27
CA SER A 48 -6.43 -29.10 25.83
C SER A 48 -5.10 -29.51 26.46
N THR A 49 -4.14 -28.59 26.52
CA THR A 49 -2.81 -28.85 27.13
C THR A 49 -2.92 -29.27 28.59
N ALA A 50 -3.88 -28.71 29.34
CA ALA A 50 -4.12 -29.10 30.72
C ALA A 50 -4.61 -30.56 30.83
N GLN A 51 -5.49 -30.97 29.93
CA GLN A 51 -6.00 -32.35 29.90
C GLN A 51 -4.93 -33.34 29.44
N GLU A 52 -4.08 -32.94 28.50
CA GLU A 52 -2.96 -33.76 28.04
C GLU A 52 -1.95 -34.03 29.16
N LEU A 53 -1.63 -32.99 29.96
CA LEU A 53 -0.78 -33.11 31.16
C LEU A 53 -1.42 -33.97 32.24
N SER A 54 -2.72 -33.80 32.50
CA SER A 54 -3.42 -34.57 33.55
C SER A 54 -3.54 -36.06 33.20
N LEU A 55 -3.69 -36.37 31.91
CA LEU A 55 -3.73 -37.73 31.39
C LEU A 55 -2.35 -38.36 31.20
N GLY A 56 -1.28 -37.56 31.19
CA GLY A 56 0.09 -38.03 30.93
C GLY A 56 0.27 -38.62 29.53
N VAL A 57 -0.52 -38.16 28.56
CA VAL A 57 -0.50 -38.65 27.18
C VAL A 57 0.06 -37.58 26.24
N ASP A 58 0.46 -37.98 25.03
CA ASP A 58 0.64 -37.05 23.92
C ASP A 58 -0.31 -37.43 22.79
N PHE A 59 -1.31 -36.58 22.53
CA PHE A 59 -2.32 -36.86 21.50
C PHE A 59 -1.74 -36.95 20.09
N ALA A 60 -0.62 -36.25 19.82
CA ALA A 60 0.04 -36.32 18.52
C ALA A 60 0.74 -37.68 18.33
N GLU A 61 1.37 -38.22 19.38
CA GLU A 61 1.98 -39.55 19.34
C GLU A 61 0.93 -40.66 19.27
N ILE A 62 -0.19 -40.51 19.98
CA ILE A 62 -1.34 -41.42 19.86
C ILE A 62 -1.83 -41.44 18.41
N TYR A 63 -2.00 -40.27 17.79
CA TYR A 63 -2.45 -40.19 16.40
C TYR A 63 -1.46 -40.86 15.45
N LYS A 64 -0.15 -40.58 15.55
CA LYS A 64 0.87 -41.23 14.69
C LYS A 64 0.88 -42.75 14.80
N LYS A 65 0.57 -43.31 15.98
CA LYS A 65 0.50 -44.76 16.22
C LYS A 65 -0.85 -45.38 15.84
N SER A 66 -1.87 -44.55 15.56
CA SER A 66 -3.22 -45.01 15.25
C SER A 66 -3.33 -45.64 13.86
N ASP A 67 -4.32 -46.53 13.70
CA ASP A 67 -4.66 -47.08 12.38
C ASP A 67 -5.19 -46.01 11.42
N LEU A 68 -5.77 -44.91 11.94
CA LEU A 68 -6.22 -43.77 11.15
C LEU A 68 -5.04 -43.11 10.43
N TYR A 69 -3.93 -42.86 11.15
CA TYR A 69 -2.72 -42.31 10.55
C TYR A 69 -2.11 -43.25 9.50
N ARG A 70 -2.05 -44.57 9.78
CA ARG A 70 -1.57 -45.57 8.80
C ARG A 70 -2.40 -45.57 7.53
N ARG A 71 -3.74 -45.54 7.65
CA ARG A 71 -4.66 -45.47 6.51
C ARG A 71 -4.50 -44.18 5.71
N ASN A 72 -4.36 -43.04 6.39
CA ASN A 72 -4.12 -41.76 5.72
C ASN A 72 -2.79 -41.76 4.97
N LYS A 73 -1.72 -42.31 5.55
CA LYS A 73 -0.42 -42.43 4.87
C LYS A 73 -0.49 -43.34 3.65
N ALA A 74 -1.16 -44.49 3.74
CA ALA A 74 -1.38 -45.37 2.61
C ALA A 74 -2.20 -44.69 1.49
N LEU A 75 -3.25 -43.95 1.85
CA LEU A 75 -4.07 -43.19 0.90
C LEU A 75 -3.27 -42.08 0.21
N ILE A 76 -2.42 -41.36 0.96
CA ILE A 76 -1.53 -40.35 0.38
C ILE A 76 -0.55 -40.98 -0.60
N GLU A 77 0.02 -42.14 -0.26
CA GLU A 77 0.93 -42.86 -1.16
C GLU A 77 0.22 -43.30 -2.45
N ASP A 78 -0.99 -43.82 -2.34
CA ASP A 78 -1.82 -44.21 -3.48
C ASP A 78 -2.17 -43.01 -4.38
N LEU A 79 -2.68 -41.93 -3.78
CA LEU A 79 -3.06 -40.71 -4.52
C LEU A 79 -1.88 -39.93 -5.10
N SER A 80 -0.66 -40.13 -4.57
CA SER A 80 0.55 -39.51 -5.11
C SER A 80 1.04 -40.18 -6.39
N LYS A 81 0.55 -41.39 -6.72
CA LYS A 81 0.87 -42.08 -7.96
C LYS A 81 -0.09 -41.60 -9.05
N PRO A 82 0.39 -40.91 -10.10
CA PRO A 82 -0.48 -40.43 -11.16
C PRO A 82 -1.10 -41.60 -11.93
N ALA A 83 -2.36 -41.46 -12.34
CA ALA A 83 -3.03 -42.46 -13.17
C ALA A 83 -2.28 -42.65 -14.51
N PRO A 84 -2.25 -43.87 -15.09
CA PRO A 84 -1.62 -44.10 -16.38
C PRO A 84 -2.19 -43.16 -17.46
N GLY A 85 -1.33 -42.39 -18.11
CA GLY A 85 -1.73 -41.40 -19.13
C GLY A 85 -2.16 -40.03 -18.58
N ALA A 86 -2.14 -39.82 -17.26
CA ALA A 86 -2.33 -38.50 -16.68
C ALA A 86 -1.21 -37.55 -17.11
N LYS A 87 -1.58 -36.32 -17.48
CA LYS A 87 -0.63 -35.24 -17.79
C LYS A 87 -0.42 -34.39 -16.56
N GLU A 88 0.81 -33.93 -16.36
CA GLU A 88 1.10 -32.94 -15.32
C GLU A 88 0.29 -31.67 -15.56
N LEU A 89 -0.26 -31.11 -14.46
CA LEU A 89 -0.89 -29.80 -14.47
C LEU A 89 0.19 -28.74 -14.71
N TYR A 90 0.24 -28.21 -15.93
CA TYR A 90 1.15 -27.14 -16.30
C TYR A 90 0.38 -25.84 -16.55
N PHE A 91 0.82 -24.78 -15.89
CA PHE A 91 0.34 -23.43 -16.13
C PHE A 91 1.45 -22.62 -16.79
N ALA A 92 1.19 -22.11 -18.00
CA ALA A 92 2.18 -21.34 -18.76
C ALA A 92 2.55 -20.01 -18.08
N THR A 93 1.64 -19.46 -17.27
CA THR A 93 1.81 -18.18 -16.57
C THR A 93 1.36 -18.30 -15.13
N GLN A 94 2.03 -17.55 -14.25
CA GLN A 94 1.63 -17.45 -12.84
C GLN A 94 0.24 -16.79 -12.68
N TYR A 95 -0.11 -15.86 -13.58
CA TYR A 95 -1.37 -15.12 -13.54
C TYR A 95 -2.26 -15.53 -14.71
N SER A 96 -3.57 -15.59 -14.48
CA SER A 96 -4.57 -16.02 -15.46
C SER A 96 -4.83 -15.01 -16.59
N GLN A 97 -4.43 -13.75 -16.41
CA GLN A 97 -4.73 -12.65 -17.32
C GLN A 97 -3.47 -11.96 -17.81
N SER A 98 -3.55 -11.36 -19.00
CA SER A 98 -2.45 -10.61 -19.61
C SER A 98 -2.03 -9.40 -18.77
N PHE A 99 -0.81 -8.91 -18.96
CA PHE A 99 -0.28 -7.75 -18.25
C PHE A 99 -1.15 -6.49 -18.44
N LEU A 100 -1.61 -6.21 -19.67
CA LEU A 100 -2.45 -5.04 -19.95
C LEU A 100 -3.81 -5.15 -19.27
N THR A 101 -4.42 -6.34 -19.28
CA THR A 101 -5.67 -6.59 -18.55
C THR A 101 -5.48 -6.33 -17.05
N GLN A 102 -4.37 -6.79 -16.47
CA GLN A 102 -4.04 -6.49 -15.07
C GLN A 102 -3.90 -4.98 -14.85
N CYS A 103 -3.20 -4.24 -15.72
CA CYS A 103 -3.05 -2.79 -15.59
C CYS A 103 -4.40 -2.07 -15.62
N THR A 104 -5.27 -2.42 -16.56
CA THR A 104 -6.61 -1.82 -16.68
C THR A 104 -7.48 -2.12 -15.46
N ALA A 105 -7.44 -3.35 -14.94
CA ALA A 105 -8.17 -3.74 -13.74
C ALA A 105 -7.65 -3.01 -12.49
N CYS A 106 -6.32 -2.90 -12.34
CA CYS A 106 -5.71 -2.13 -11.26
C CYS A 106 -6.05 -0.64 -11.35
N LEU A 107 -6.04 -0.05 -12.54
CA LEU A 107 -6.40 1.36 -12.74
C LEU A 107 -7.88 1.61 -12.43
N TRP A 108 -8.76 0.72 -12.86
CA TRP A 108 -10.18 0.75 -12.51
C TRP A 108 -10.40 0.69 -11.00
N LYS A 109 -9.68 -0.22 -10.32
CA LYS A 109 -9.69 -0.32 -8.84
C LYS A 109 -9.23 0.99 -8.20
N GLN A 110 -8.10 1.54 -8.65
CA GLN A 110 -7.56 2.79 -8.12
C GLN A 110 -8.50 3.97 -8.34
N HIS A 111 -9.14 4.04 -9.52
CA HIS A 111 -10.15 5.06 -9.80
C HIS A 111 -11.30 5.03 -8.80
N TRP A 112 -11.86 3.86 -8.52
CA TRP A 112 -12.92 3.73 -7.51
C TRP A 112 -12.44 4.02 -6.10
N SER A 113 -11.21 3.63 -5.74
CA SER A 113 -10.65 3.94 -4.43
C SER A 113 -10.52 5.45 -4.22
N TYR A 114 -10.00 6.18 -5.21
CA TYR A 114 -9.82 7.64 -5.15
C TYR A 114 -11.18 8.35 -5.17
N TRP A 115 -12.08 7.96 -6.07
CA TRP A 115 -13.42 8.54 -6.15
C TRP A 115 -14.22 8.34 -4.86
N ARG A 116 -14.10 7.18 -4.21
CA ARG A 116 -14.79 6.86 -2.95
C ARG A 116 -14.04 7.33 -1.70
N ASN A 117 -12.89 7.99 -1.85
CA ASN A 117 -12.16 8.64 -0.76
C ASN A 117 -12.14 10.18 -0.90
N PRO A 118 -13.31 10.86 -0.82
CA PRO A 118 -13.37 12.33 -0.83
C PRO A 118 -12.46 13.01 0.20
N PRO A 119 -12.28 12.50 1.44
CA PRO A 119 -11.38 13.12 2.41
C PRO A 119 -9.94 13.25 1.92
N TYR A 120 -9.46 12.37 1.04
CA TYR A 120 -8.14 12.55 0.45
C TYR A 120 -8.18 13.61 -0.67
N THR A 121 -9.01 13.39 -1.68
CA THR A 121 -9.01 14.23 -2.89
C THR A 121 -9.56 15.63 -2.61
N ALA A 122 -10.75 15.75 -2.02
CA ALA A 122 -11.42 17.04 -1.81
C ALA A 122 -10.64 17.94 -0.83
N VAL A 123 -10.09 17.37 0.24
CA VAL A 123 -9.30 18.13 1.23
C VAL A 123 -7.99 18.61 0.61
N ARG A 124 -7.33 17.78 -0.20
CA ARG A 124 -6.11 18.17 -0.93
C ARG A 124 -6.39 19.31 -1.92
N PHE A 125 -7.53 19.30 -2.61
CA PHE A 125 -7.97 20.41 -3.46
C PHE A 125 -8.29 21.69 -2.67
N LEU A 126 -9.02 21.56 -1.57
CA LEU A 126 -9.38 22.68 -0.70
C LEU A 126 -8.13 23.36 -0.14
N PHE A 127 -7.22 22.60 0.45
CA PHE A 127 -5.97 23.13 1.00
C PHE A 127 -5.14 23.82 -0.08
N THR A 128 -5.03 23.23 -1.26
CA THR A 128 -4.30 23.86 -2.37
C THR A 128 -4.89 25.21 -2.74
N THR A 129 -6.22 25.30 -2.80
CA THR A 129 -6.92 26.55 -3.14
C THR A 129 -6.72 27.61 -2.07
N VAL A 130 -6.82 27.24 -0.79
CA VAL A 130 -6.55 28.14 0.34
C VAL A 130 -5.10 28.63 0.34
N ILE A 131 -4.14 27.73 0.10
CA ILE A 131 -2.73 28.08 -0.01
C ILE A 131 -2.48 28.97 -1.22
N ALA A 132 -3.13 28.72 -2.36
CA ALA A 132 -3.06 29.57 -3.54
C ALA A 132 -3.47 31.01 -3.22
N LEU A 133 -4.60 31.18 -2.54
CA LEU A 133 -5.09 32.50 -2.13
C LEU A 133 -4.12 33.17 -1.14
N MET A 134 -3.61 32.42 -0.15
CA MET A 134 -2.66 32.95 0.83
C MET A 134 -1.34 33.40 0.18
N PHE A 135 -0.75 32.60 -0.70
CA PHE A 135 0.46 33.01 -1.42
C PHE A 135 0.19 34.14 -2.41
N GLY A 136 -0.95 34.10 -3.10
CA GLY A 136 -1.37 35.17 -4.01
C GLY A 136 -1.58 36.51 -3.30
N THR A 137 -2.10 36.53 -2.06
CA THR A 137 -2.24 37.76 -1.28
C THR A 137 -0.92 38.24 -0.68
N VAL A 138 -0.11 37.35 -0.14
CA VAL A 138 1.19 37.71 0.46
C VAL A 138 2.15 38.30 -0.58
N PHE A 139 2.13 37.78 -1.81
CA PHE A 139 3.00 38.22 -2.91
C PHE A 139 2.25 39.01 -3.97
N TRP A 140 1.21 39.74 -3.56
CA TRP A 140 0.35 40.51 -4.46
C TRP A 140 1.15 41.52 -5.30
N ASP A 141 0.91 41.50 -6.61
CA ASP A 141 1.51 42.42 -7.59
C ASP A 141 3.04 42.53 -7.49
N LEU A 142 3.70 41.41 -7.16
CA LEU A 142 5.15 41.33 -7.13
C LEU A 142 5.73 41.15 -8.54
N GLY A 143 4.99 40.53 -9.46
CA GLY A 143 5.43 40.26 -10.83
C GLY A 143 5.65 41.50 -11.69
N SER A 144 5.02 42.63 -11.35
CA SER A 144 5.18 43.93 -12.02
C SER A 144 6.42 44.70 -11.56
N LYS A 145 7.04 44.28 -10.45
CA LYS A 145 8.21 44.93 -9.84
C LYS A 145 9.46 44.11 -10.18
N THR A 146 10.16 44.51 -11.24
CA THR A 146 11.37 43.82 -11.73
C THR A 146 12.59 44.74 -11.83
N LYS A 147 12.48 45.97 -11.32
CA LYS A 147 13.48 47.03 -11.56
C LYS A 147 14.70 46.93 -10.64
N THR A 148 14.58 46.29 -9.48
CA THR A 148 15.68 46.15 -8.52
C THR A 148 16.00 44.68 -8.28
N ILE A 149 17.28 44.37 -8.00
CA ILE A 149 17.74 43.01 -7.64
C ILE A 149 16.92 42.45 -6.47
N GLN A 150 16.54 43.30 -5.52
CA GLN A 150 15.68 42.93 -4.40
C GLN A 150 14.30 42.44 -4.84
N ASP A 151 13.66 43.11 -5.82
CA ASP A 151 12.34 42.71 -6.30
C ASP A 151 12.40 41.37 -7.03
N LEU A 152 13.47 41.16 -7.81
CA LEU A 152 13.74 39.87 -8.47
C LEU A 152 13.97 38.75 -7.45
N SER A 153 14.74 39.03 -6.38
CA SER A 153 14.97 38.10 -5.28
C SER A 153 13.67 37.75 -4.55
N ASN A 154 12.81 38.74 -4.29
CA ASN A 154 11.50 38.53 -3.68
C ASN A 154 10.60 37.67 -4.57
N ALA A 155 10.57 37.92 -5.89
CA ALA A 155 9.78 37.14 -6.83
C ALA A 155 10.25 35.69 -6.89
N MET A 156 11.56 35.45 -7.00
CA MET A 156 12.12 34.09 -6.95
C MET A 156 11.86 33.40 -5.61
N GLY A 157 11.98 34.12 -4.50
CA GLY A 157 11.71 33.61 -3.15
C GLY A 157 10.26 33.21 -2.95
N SER A 158 9.32 33.96 -3.52
CA SER A 158 7.89 33.63 -3.49
C SER A 158 7.59 32.31 -4.19
N MET A 159 8.16 32.11 -5.38
CA MET A 159 8.01 30.88 -6.17
C MET A 159 8.64 29.69 -5.45
N TYR A 160 9.84 29.89 -4.89
CA TYR A 160 10.55 28.89 -4.11
C TYR A 160 9.74 28.42 -2.89
N ALA A 161 9.26 29.36 -2.08
CA ALA A 161 8.49 29.06 -0.87
C ALA A 161 7.17 28.34 -1.20
N ALA A 162 6.47 28.79 -2.24
CA ALA A 162 5.24 28.18 -2.74
C ALA A 162 5.44 26.72 -3.17
N VAL A 163 6.43 26.48 -4.02
CA VAL A 163 6.73 25.16 -4.58
C VAL A 163 7.09 24.16 -3.48
N LEU A 164 7.96 24.55 -2.55
CA LEU A 164 8.35 23.68 -1.44
C LEU A 164 7.19 23.39 -0.51
N PHE A 165 6.44 24.41 -0.11
CA PHE A 165 5.34 24.24 0.83
C PHE A 165 4.27 23.30 0.25
N LEU A 166 3.81 23.56 -0.98
CA LEU A 166 2.83 22.71 -1.64
C LEU A 166 3.37 21.31 -1.99
N GLY A 167 4.63 21.23 -2.39
CA GLY A 167 5.30 19.97 -2.65
C GLY A 167 5.30 19.07 -1.42
N ILE A 168 5.79 19.59 -0.29
CA ILE A 168 5.85 18.85 0.98
C ILE A 168 4.44 18.45 1.46
N GLN A 169 3.46 19.34 1.34
CA GLN A 169 2.07 19.03 1.71
C GLN A 169 1.49 17.90 0.86
N ASN A 170 1.67 17.94 -0.47
CA ASN A 170 1.21 16.88 -1.36
C ASN A 170 1.87 15.53 -1.05
N ALA A 171 3.19 15.55 -0.89
CA ALA A 171 3.96 14.36 -0.54
C ALA A 171 3.56 13.78 0.81
N SER A 172 3.24 14.60 1.81
CA SER A 172 2.79 14.14 3.12
C SER A 172 1.37 13.59 3.09
N SER A 173 0.48 14.19 2.29
CA SER A 173 -0.92 13.78 2.19
C SER A 173 -1.11 12.41 1.53
N VAL A 174 -0.24 12.04 0.58
CA VAL A 174 -0.33 10.77 -0.14
C VAL A 174 0.19 9.58 0.68
N GLN A 175 1.11 9.81 1.62
CA GLN A 175 1.73 8.74 2.42
C GLN A 175 0.73 7.83 3.16
N PRO A 176 -0.24 8.35 3.95
CA PRO A 176 -1.19 7.51 4.65
C PRO A 176 -2.09 6.72 3.69
N VAL A 177 -2.46 7.32 2.55
CA VAL A 177 -3.30 6.65 1.53
C VAL A 177 -2.58 5.45 0.93
N VAL A 178 -1.32 5.64 0.52
CA VAL A 178 -0.50 4.55 -0.03
C VAL A 178 -0.22 3.47 1.00
N ALA A 179 -0.06 3.82 2.27
CA ALA A 179 0.19 2.84 3.33
C ALA A 179 -1.02 1.89 3.55
N VAL A 180 -2.24 2.42 3.47
CA VAL A 180 -3.47 1.62 3.52
C VAL A 180 -3.58 0.70 2.29
N GLU A 181 -3.41 1.26 1.10
CA GLU A 181 -3.47 0.51 -0.18
C GLU A 181 -2.41 -0.61 -0.24
N ARG A 182 -1.20 -0.38 0.28
CA ARG A 182 -0.13 -1.39 0.35
C ARG A 182 -0.55 -2.65 1.11
N THR A 183 -1.33 -2.50 2.19
CA THR A 183 -1.83 -3.64 2.97
C THR A 183 -2.80 -4.49 2.15
N VAL A 184 -3.66 -3.83 1.38
CA VAL A 184 -4.60 -4.50 0.46
C VAL A 184 -3.82 -5.20 -0.66
N PHE A 185 -2.86 -4.51 -1.28
CA PHE A 185 -1.98 -5.05 -2.32
C PHE A 185 -1.28 -6.34 -1.88
N TYR A 186 -0.71 -6.40 -0.67
CA TYR A 186 -0.04 -7.61 -0.19
C TYR A 186 -0.99 -8.80 -0.06
N ARG A 187 -2.24 -8.58 0.35
CA ARG A 187 -3.26 -9.63 0.43
C ARG A 187 -3.67 -10.12 -0.96
N GLU A 188 -3.91 -9.20 -1.89
CA GLU A 188 -4.31 -9.53 -3.26
C GLU A 188 -3.17 -10.23 -4.04
N ARG A 189 -1.93 -9.80 -3.83
CA ARG A 189 -0.75 -10.46 -4.40
C ARG A 189 -0.53 -11.86 -3.82
N ALA A 190 -0.72 -12.05 -2.51
CA ALA A 190 -0.64 -13.37 -1.88
C ALA A 190 -1.73 -14.33 -2.40
N ALA A 191 -2.89 -13.81 -2.78
CA ALA A 191 -3.96 -14.55 -3.45
C ALA A 191 -3.70 -14.79 -4.95
N GLY A 192 -2.59 -14.30 -5.52
CA GLY A 192 -2.22 -14.51 -6.93
C GLY A 192 -3.09 -13.71 -7.93
N MET A 193 -3.75 -12.62 -7.51
CA MET A 193 -4.70 -11.91 -8.37
C MET A 193 -4.04 -11.13 -9.51
N TYR A 194 -2.91 -10.46 -9.26
CA TYR A 194 -2.15 -9.69 -10.25
C TYR A 194 -0.71 -9.46 -9.78
N SER A 195 0.17 -9.08 -10.71
CA SER A 195 1.60 -8.83 -10.45
C SER A 195 1.88 -7.43 -9.88
N ALA A 196 3.06 -7.20 -9.31
CA ALA A 196 3.40 -5.93 -8.67
C ALA A 196 3.47 -4.74 -9.63
N MET A 197 3.89 -4.97 -10.88
CA MET A 197 4.15 -3.89 -11.83
C MET A 197 2.86 -3.22 -12.37
N PRO A 198 1.80 -3.97 -12.78
CA PRO A 198 0.50 -3.38 -13.12
C PRO A 198 -0.09 -2.51 -12.01
N TYR A 199 0.08 -2.92 -10.76
CA TYR A 199 -0.34 -2.14 -9.60
C TYR A 199 0.44 -0.83 -9.48
N ALA A 200 1.77 -0.88 -9.60
CA ALA A 200 2.61 0.31 -9.53
C ALA A 200 2.27 1.31 -10.65
N ILE A 201 2.07 0.83 -11.87
CA ILE A 201 1.65 1.66 -13.02
C ILE A 201 0.29 2.30 -12.75
N ALA A 202 -0.69 1.53 -12.29
CA ALA A 202 -2.02 2.05 -11.97
C ALA A 202 -1.98 3.13 -10.87
N GLN A 203 -1.16 2.93 -9.84
CA GLN A 203 -0.98 3.88 -8.74
C GLN A 203 -0.35 5.21 -9.20
N VAL A 204 0.57 5.16 -10.17
CA VAL A 204 1.16 6.36 -10.77
C VAL A 204 0.16 7.08 -11.68
N LEU A 205 -0.54 6.34 -12.55
CA LEU A 205 -1.44 6.90 -13.54
C LEU A 205 -2.65 7.60 -12.92
N ILE A 206 -3.18 7.10 -11.80
CA ILE A 206 -4.37 7.69 -11.17
C ILE A 206 -4.10 9.08 -10.60
N GLU A 207 -2.87 9.39 -10.17
CA GLU A 207 -2.51 10.67 -9.56
C GLU A 207 -2.36 11.80 -10.58
N ILE A 208 -1.96 11.48 -11.82
CA ILE A 208 -1.76 12.44 -12.92
C ILE A 208 -2.96 13.38 -13.14
N PRO A 209 -4.21 12.89 -13.35
CA PRO A 209 -5.35 13.77 -13.59
C PRO A 209 -5.69 14.66 -12.40
N TYR A 210 -5.63 14.15 -11.17
CA TYR A 210 -5.92 14.95 -9.97
C TYR A 210 -4.88 16.04 -9.75
N ILE A 211 -3.60 15.71 -9.90
CA ILE A 211 -2.50 16.69 -9.79
C ILE A 211 -2.58 17.72 -10.91
N PHE A 212 -2.99 17.34 -12.12
CA PHE A 212 -3.15 18.27 -13.23
C PHE A 212 -4.22 19.33 -12.93
N VAL A 213 -5.39 18.92 -12.45
CA VAL A 213 -6.45 19.85 -12.06
C VAL A 213 -6.00 20.71 -10.87
N GLN A 214 -5.31 20.12 -9.90
CA GLN A 214 -4.77 20.82 -8.73
C GLN A 214 -3.75 21.90 -9.14
N ALA A 215 -2.80 21.56 -10.02
CA ALA A 215 -1.80 22.47 -10.55
C ALA A 215 -2.42 23.58 -11.39
N SER A 216 -3.49 23.27 -12.15
CA SER A 216 -4.22 24.26 -12.97
C SER A 216 -4.94 25.29 -12.10
N VAL A 217 -5.65 24.85 -11.07
CA VAL A 217 -6.35 25.74 -10.12
C VAL A 217 -5.35 26.62 -9.36
N TYR A 218 -4.31 25.99 -8.80
CA TYR A 218 -3.25 26.70 -8.10
C TYR A 218 -2.58 27.73 -9.02
N GLY A 219 -2.19 27.27 -10.21
CA GLY A 219 -1.44 28.06 -11.15
C GLY A 219 -2.22 29.27 -11.64
N LEU A 220 -3.51 29.10 -11.95
CA LEU A 220 -4.38 30.20 -12.37
C LEU A 220 -4.51 31.29 -11.30
N ILE A 221 -4.76 30.91 -10.05
CA ILE A 221 -4.95 31.85 -8.93
C ILE A 221 -3.65 32.62 -8.67
N VAL A 222 -2.54 31.90 -8.47
CA VAL A 222 -1.28 32.53 -8.06
C VAL A 222 -0.67 33.35 -9.19
N TYR A 223 -0.71 32.85 -10.43
CA TYR A 223 -0.21 33.60 -11.58
C TYR A 223 -0.95 34.92 -11.78
N ALA A 224 -2.27 34.91 -11.57
CA ALA A 224 -3.10 36.10 -11.64
C ALA A 224 -2.84 37.10 -10.51
N MET A 225 -2.80 36.64 -9.26
CA MET A 225 -2.66 37.51 -8.09
C MET A 225 -1.25 38.09 -7.92
N ILE A 226 -0.20 37.34 -8.28
CA ILE A 226 1.17 37.85 -8.30
C ILE A 226 1.36 38.89 -9.42
N GLY A 227 0.51 38.86 -10.46
CA GLY A 227 0.59 39.80 -11.58
C GLY A 227 1.76 39.48 -12.52
N PHE A 228 2.00 38.19 -12.81
CA PHE A 228 2.99 37.81 -13.81
C PHE A 228 2.56 38.24 -15.21
N GLU A 229 3.53 38.35 -16.12
CA GLU A 229 3.28 38.83 -17.48
C GLU A 229 2.43 37.84 -18.30
N TRP A 230 1.17 38.22 -18.53
CA TRP A 230 0.17 37.44 -19.26
C TRP A 230 0.54 37.26 -20.73
N THR A 231 1.29 36.20 -21.00
CA THR A 231 1.45 35.63 -22.32
C THR A 231 1.13 34.14 -22.25
N VAL A 232 0.44 33.62 -23.27
CA VAL A 232 0.01 32.21 -23.30
C VAL A 232 1.20 31.28 -23.07
N ALA A 233 2.34 31.55 -23.71
CA ALA A 233 3.56 30.77 -23.54
C ALA A 233 4.08 30.78 -22.09
N LYS A 234 4.18 31.95 -21.44
CA LYS A 234 4.71 32.05 -20.06
C LYS A 234 3.77 31.38 -19.06
N PHE A 235 2.46 31.48 -19.26
CA PHE A 235 1.47 30.81 -18.41
C PHE A 235 1.58 29.28 -18.52
N PHE A 236 1.64 28.73 -19.74
CA PHE A 236 1.79 27.28 -19.93
C PHE A 236 3.13 26.76 -19.42
N TRP A 237 4.22 27.54 -19.54
CA TRP A 237 5.49 27.20 -18.92
C TRP A 237 5.41 27.13 -17.40
N TYR A 238 4.77 28.12 -16.77
CA TYR A 238 4.54 28.13 -15.34
C TYR A 238 3.71 26.91 -14.90
N LEU A 239 2.60 26.64 -15.60
CA LEU A 239 1.76 25.47 -15.34
C LEU A 239 2.52 24.15 -15.50
N PHE A 240 3.35 24.04 -16.54
CA PHE A 240 4.19 22.87 -16.79
C PHE A 240 5.13 22.61 -15.62
N PHE A 241 5.93 23.60 -15.21
CA PHE A 241 6.86 23.42 -14.09
C PHE A 241 6.16 23.12 -12.77
N MET A 242 5.04 23.80 -12.50
CA MET A 242 4.23 23.52 -11.32
C MET A 242 3.69 22.09 -11.33
N PHE A 243 3.09 21.64 -12.44
CA PHE A 243 2.53 20.31 -12.58
C PHE A 243 3.58 19.22 -12.36
N PHE A 244 4.73 19.30 -13.04
CA PHE A 244 5.80 18.31 -12.89
C PHE A 244 6.43 18.33 -11.50
N THR A 245 6.50 19.49 -10.86
CA THR A 245 7.03 19.57 -9.49
C THR A 245 6.07 18.93 -8.48
N LEU A 246 4.76 19.18 -8.60
CA LEU A 246 3.77 18.52 -7.75
C LEU A 246 3.75 17.00 -7.96
N LEU A 247 3.91 16.52 -9.20
CA LEU A 247 4.09 15.10 -9.50
C LEU A 247 5.33 14.53 -8.81
N TYR A 248 6.48 15.19 -8.97
CA TYR A 248 7.74 14.78 -8.36
C TYR A 248 7.61 14.59 -6.85
N PHE A 249 7.05 15.58 -6.15
CA PHE A 249 6.83 15.50 -4.71
C PHE A 249 5.86 14.38 -4.33
N THR A 250 4.75 14.23 -5.07
CA THR A 250 3.76 13.18 -4.78
C THR A 250 4.39 11.79 -4.96
N PHE A 251 5.06 11.53 -6.08
CA PHE A 251 5.73 10.25 -6.33
C PHE A 251 6.84 9.96 -5.33
N TYR A 252 7.57 10.99 -4.89
CA TYR A 252 8.52 10.84 -3.81
C TYR A 252 7.85 10.38 -2.51
N GLY A 253 6.71 10.98 -2.14
CA GLY A 253 5.92 10.54 -0.98
C GLY A 253 5.47 9.08 -1.08
N MET A 254 5.03 8.64 -2.26
CA MET A 254 4.68 7.23 -2.50
C MET A 254 5.89 6.30 -2.37
N MET A 255 7.02 6.67 -2.97
CA MET A 255 8.27 5.92 -2.90
C MET A 255 8.75 5.78 -1.46
N ALA A 256 8.67 6.86 -0.66
CA ALA A 256 9.06 6.84 0.74
C ALA A 256 8.27 5.79 1.54
N VAL A 257 6.96 5.65 1.29
CA VAL A 257 6.14 4.58 1.90
C VAL A 257 6.49 3.20 1.38
N ALA A 258 6.83 3.08 0.09
CA ALA A 258 7.21 1.80 -0.50
C ALA A 258 8.50 1.22 0.13
N VAL A 259 9.46 2.08 0.48
CA VAL A 259 10.76 1.66 1.04
C VAL A 259 10.81 1.61 2.57
N THR A 260 9.80 2.14 3.27
CA THR A 260 9.77 2.19 4.74
C THR A 260 8.71 1.26 5.35
N PRO A 261 8.87 0.82 6.61
CA PRO A 261 7.92 -0.11 7.23
C PRO A 261 6.54 0.51 7.49
N ASN A 262 6.45 1.81 7.77
CA ASN A 262 5.19 2.51 8.03
C ASN A 262 5.26 3.97 7.55
N HIS A 263 4.10 4.64 7.46
CA HIS A 263 4.02 6.01 6.98
C HIS A 263 4.61 7.05 7.95
N TYR A 264 4.68 6.77 9.26
CA TYR A 264 5.33 7.67 10.22
C TYR A 264 6.85 7.76 9.98
N ILE A 265 7.50 6.62 9.74
CA ILE A 265 8.92 6.55 9.37
C ILE A 265 9.11 7.17 7.98
N ALA A 266 8.20 6.91 7.03
CA ALA A 266 8.21 7.55 5.71
C ALA A 266 8.24 9.08 5.82
N ALA A 267 7.43 9.66 6.71
CA ALA A 267 7.38 11.10 6.94
C ALA A 267 8.69 11.65 7.50
N ILE A 268 9.30 10.96 8.48
CA ILE A 268 10.59 11.36 9.08
C ILE A 268 11.70 11.33 8.02
N VAL A 269 11.80 10.22 7.26
CA VAL A 269 12.80 10.09 6.19
C VAL A 269 12.56 11.15 5.12
N SER A 270 11.30 11.37 4.73
CA SER A 270 10.94 12.39 3.74
C SER A 270 11.37 13.79 4.18
N ALA A 271 11.13 14.15 5.45
CA ALA A 271 11.53 15.44 6.01
C ALA A 271 13.04 15.69 5.94
N ALA A 272 13.87 14.67 6.21
CA ALA A 272 15.32 14.78 6.10
C ALA A 272 15.76 15.11 4.65
N PHE A 273 15.19 14.42 3.66
CA PHE A 273 15.48 14.70 2.24
C PHE A 273 14.92 16.04 1.77
N TYR A 274 13.76 16.49 2.28
CA TYR A 274 13.28 17.84 2.00
C TYR A 274 14.29 18.90 2.45
N GLY A 275 14.92 18.72 3.62
CA GLY A 275 15.99 19.60 4.09
C GLY A 275 17.19 19.64 3.13
N VAL A 276 17.62 18.48 2.64
CA VAL A 276 18.70 18.39 1.63
C VAL A 276 18.31 19.09 0.34
N TRP A 277 17.13 18.82 -0.22
CA TRP A 277 16.67 19.48 -1.45
C TRP A 277 16.51 20.99 -1.28
N ASN A 278 16.00 21.42 -0.12
CA ASN A 278 15.86 22.82 0.24
C ASN A 278 17.22 23.54 0.23
N LEU A 279 18.24 22.93 0.84
CA LEU A 279 19.60 23.47 0.88
C LEU A 279 20.26 23.56 -0.50
N PHE A 280 20.12 22.52 -1.32
CA PHE A 280 20.75 22.42 -2.65
C PHE A 280 19.86 22.92 -3.81
N SER A 281 18.71 23.53 -3.51
CA SER A 281 17.77 24.07 -4.51
C SER A 281 18.34 25.24 -5.32
N GLY A 282 19.43 25.87 -4.85
CA GLY A 282 20.06 27.02 -5.48
C GLY A 282 19.52 28.38 -5.01
N PHE A 283 18.48 28.41 -4.18
CA PHE A 283 17.95 29.65 -3.60
C PHE A 283 18.68 30.02 -2.29
N ILE A 284 18.82 29.09 -1.33
CA ILE A 284 19.50 29.34 -0.05
C ILE A 284 21.01 29.43 -0.22
N ILE A 285 21.58 28.47 -0.95
CA ILE A 285 23.00 28.48 -1.34
C ILE A 285 23.04 28.83 -2.84
N PRO A 286 23.44 30.06 -3.21
CA PRO A 286 23.64 30.41 -4.61
C PRO A 286 24.71 29.49 -5.21
N ARG A 287 24.46 28.95 -6.40
CA ARG A 287 25.51 28.18 -7.10
C ARG A 287 26.68 29.14 -7.41
N PRO A 288 27.94 28.75 -7.16
CA PRO A 288 29.07 29.56 -7.56
C PRO A 288 29.02 29.74 -9.08
N ILE A 289 28.99 30.99 -9.53
CA ILE A 289 29.16 31.32 -10.94
C ILE A 289 30.60 30.96 -11.27
N TYR A 290 30.82 29.82 -11.94
CA TYR A 290 32.10 29.55 -12.57
C TYR A 290 32.28 30.57 -13.70
N THR A 291 32.82 31.74 -13.37
CA THR A 291 33.45 32.61 -14.36
C THR A 291 34.70 31.87 -14.86
N HIS A 292 34.53 31.03 -15.88
CA HIS A 292 35.62 30.74 -16.79
C HIS A 292 35.97 32.06 -17.48
N LYS A 293 36.94 32.78 -16.89
CA LYS A 293 37.69 33.81 -17.61
C LYS A 293 38.47 33.07 -18.71
N PHE A 294 38.00 33.19 -19.95
CA PHE A 294 38.85 33.05 -21.13
C PHE A 294 39.55 34.39 -21.38
#